data_AF-A0ABD0NLD3-F1
#
_entry.id   AF-A0ABD0NLD3-F1
#
_cell.length_a   1.000
_cell.length_b   1.000
_cell.length_c   1.000
_cell.angle_alpha   90.00
_cell.angle_beta   90.00
_cell.angle_gamma   90.00
#
_symmetry.space_group_name_H-M   'P 1'
#
loop_
_entity.id
_entity.type
_entity.pdbx_description
1 polymer ?
#
loop_
_entity_poly.entity_id
_entity_poly.type
_entity_poly.pdbx_seq_one_letter_code
_entity_poly.pdbx_strand_id
1 'polypeptide(L)' 'HEGTGGRTLLVDGFHAADVVLQQTPENFALLSHVPIKHEYIENLSEHRNHMIGIGPVLNVYPWNNEVYMIR' A
#
# COMPACT_ATOMS: atom_id res chain seq x y z
N HIS A 1 -18.43 21.25 18.93
CA HIS A 1 -17.66 21.49 17.71
C HIS A 1 -18.18 20.51 16.67
N GLU A 2 -19.08 20.95 15.79
CA GLU A 2 -19.53 20.11 14.66
C GLU A 2 -18.40 20.07 13.63
N GLY A 3 -17.64 18.98 13.59
CA GLY A 3 -16.51 18.84 12.68
C GLY A 3 -16.97 18.83 11.22
N THR A 4 -16.61 19.86 10.45
CA THR A 4 -16.99 20.05 9.04
C THR A 4 -16.14 19.25 8.04
N GLY A 5 -15.34 18.28 8.51
CA GLY A 5 -14.41 17.46 7.73
C GLY A 5 -14.52 15.96 8.03
N GLY A 6 -13.60 15.15 7.48
CA GLY A 6 -13.58 13.70 7.72
C GLY A 6 -14.46 12.88 6.77
N ARG A 7 -14.75 13.39 5.57
CA ARG A 7 -15.42 12.60 4.54
C ARG A 7 -14.55 11.40 4.18
N THR A 8 -15.13 10.21 4.25
CA THR A 8 -14.48 8.99 3.78
C THR A 8 -14.35 9.03 2.27
N LEU A 9 -13.12 8.83 1.78
CA LEU A 9 -12.84 8.57 0.38
C LEU A 9 -12.44 7.11 0.25
N LEU A 10 -13.11 6.38 -0.65
CA LEU A 10 -12.76 5.03 -1.03
C LEU A 10 -12.31 5.05 -2.47
N VAL A 11 -11.26 4.30 -2.78
CA VAL A 11 -10.71 4.16 -4.12
C VAL A 11 -10.54 2.68 -4.45
N ASP A 12 -10.72 2.34 -5.72
CA ASP A 12 -10.34 1.03 -6.23
C ASP A 12 -8.82 1.03 -6.50
N GLY A 13 -8.07 0.48 -5.54
CA GLY A 13 -6.63 0.40 -5.64
C GLY A 13 -6.14 -0.52 -6.76
N PHE A 14 -6.89 -1.59 -7.08
CA PHE A 14 -6.49 -2.53 -8.14
C PHE A 14 -6.67 -1.89 -9.51
N HIS A 15 -7.77 -1.18 -9.71
CA HIS A 15 -7.95 -0.37 -10.92
C HIS A 15 -6.87 0.71 -11.04
N ALA A 16 -6.53 1.40 -9.94
CA ALA A 16 -5.44 2.38 -9.96
C ALA A 16 -4.09 1.76 -10.32
N ALA A 17 -3.78 0.55 -9.81
CA ALA A 17 -2.55 -0.15 -10.14
C ALA A 17 -2.49 -0.59 -11.61
N ASP A 18 -3.62 -1.02 -12.19
CA ASP A 18 -3.72 -1.33 -13.64
C ASP A 18 -3.49 -0.08 -14.49
N VAL A 19 -4.03 1.08 -14.09
CA VAL A 19 -3.76 2.35 -14.75
C VAL A 19 -2.27 2.68 -14.73
N VAL A 20 -1.58 2.48 -13.59
CA VAL A 20 -0.13 2.69 -13.50
C VAL A 20 0.64 1.72 -14.40
N LEU A 21 0.22 0.45 -14.47
CA LEU A 21 0.82 -0.55 -15.36
C LEU A 21 0.71 -0.15 -16.83
N GLN A 22 -0.46 0.35 -17.24
CA GLN A 22 -0.74 0.74 -18.63
C GLN A 22 -0.05 2.05 -19.04
N GLN A 23 0.01 3.03 -18.14
CA GLN A 23 0.50 4.37 -18.46
C GLN A 23 2.00 4.55 -18.17
N THR A 24 2.50 3.94 -17.10
CA THR A 24 3.90 4.08 -16.63
C THR A 24 4.42 2.74 -16.09
N PRO A 25 4.66 1.75 -16.96
CA PRO A 25 5.08 0.41 -16.55
C PRO A 25 6.38 0.38 -15.73
N GLU A 26 7.28 1.35 -15.93
CA GLU A 26 8.49 1.52 -15.14
C GLU A 26 8.19 1.86 -13.67
N ASN A 27 7.17 2.69 -13.42
CA ASN A 27 6.73 3.01 -12.06
C ASN A 27 6.01 1.82 -11.43
N PHE A 28 5.20 1.09 -12.21
CA PHE A 28 4.60 -0.15 -11.73
C PHE A 28 5.69 -1.14 -11.29
N ALA A 29 6.72 -1.34 -12.11
CA ALA A 29 7.84 -2.22 -11.80
C ALA A 29 8.58 -1.77 -10.53
N LEU A 30 8.80 -0.47 -10.35
CA LEU A 30 9.40 0.07 -9.13
C LEU A 30 8.54 -0.27 -7.90
N LEU A 31 7.23 0.01 -7.97
CA LEU A 31 6.28 -0.20 -6.89
C LEU A 31 6.08 -1.68 -6.54
N SER A 32 6.29 -2.59 -7.49
CA SER A 32 6.11 -4.04 -7.30
C SER A 32 7.39 -4.79 -6.91
N HIS A 33 8.58 -4.21 -7.09
CA HIS A 33 9.85 -4.90 -6.82
C HIS A 33 10.70 -4.26 -5.73
N VAL A 34 10.63 -2.94 -5.53
CA VAL A 34 11.51 -2.27 -4.57
C VAL A 34 10.97 -2.48 -3.14
N PRO A 35 11.71 -3.14 -2.25
CA PRO A 35 11.27 -3.34 -0.89
C PRO A 35 11.34 -2.04 -0.10
N ILE A 36 10.24 -1.70 0.58
CA ILE A 36 10.15 -0.56 1.49
C ILE A 36 9.92 -1.08 2.91
N LYS A 37 10.68 -0.53 3.86
CA LYS A 37 10.51 -0.78 5.28
C LYS A 37 9.32 0.01 5.80
N HIS A 38 8.40 -0.66 6.50
CA HIS A 38 7.32 -0.03 7.23
C HIS A 38 7.37 -0.46 8.69
N GLU A 39 7.09 0.49 9.58
CA GLU A 39 7.08 0.27 11.01
C GLU A 39 5.76 0.77 11.58
N TYR A 40 5.17 -0.03 12.46
CA TYR A 40 4.09 0.38 13.33
C TYR A 40 4.60 0.32 14.77
N ILE A 41 4.59 1.46 15.45
CA ILE A 41 5.00 1.61 16.84
C ILE A 41 3.81 2.14 17.63
N GLU A 42 3.26 1.31 18.52
CA GLU A 42 2.17 1.65 19.42
C GLU A 42 2.66 1.64 20.86
N ASN A 43 2.51 2.78 21.52
CA ASN A 43 2.82 2.98 22.93
C ASN A 43 1.60 3.55 23.65
N LEU A 44 0.46 2.86 23.58
CA LEU A 44 -0.81 3.29 24.18
C LEU A 44 -1.17 2.40 25.37
N SER A 45 -1.31 3.02 26.54
CA SER A 45 -1.66 2.36 27.80
C SER A 45 -0.70 1.21 28.12
N GLU A 46 -1.21 -0.02 28.29
CA GLU A 46 -0.44 -1.24 28.54
C GLU A 46 0.06 -1.92 27.26
N HIS A 47 -0.30 -1.40 26.07
CA HIS A 47 0.12 -1.98 24.79
C HIS A 47 1.44 -1.38 24.31
N ARG A 48 2.38 -2.27 24.00
CA ARG A 48 3.69 -1.96 23.40
C ARG A 48 3.90 -2.85 22.18
N ASN A 49 3.32 -2.45 21.05
CA ASN A 49 3.49 -3.16 19.80
C ASN A 49 4.54 -2.46 18.94
N HIS A 50 5.54 -3.20 18.50
CA HIS A 50 6.48 -2.76 17.48
C HIS A 50 6.50 -3.81 16.37
N MET A 51 5.85 -3.47 15.25
CA MET A 51 5.77 -4.34 14.08
C MET A 51 6.62 -3.74 12.97
N ILE A 52 7.47 -4.57 12.38
CA ILE A 52 8.29 -4.20 11.23
C ILE A 52 7.91 -5.14 10.10
N GLY A 53 7.68 -4.57 8.92
CA GLY A 53 7.62 -5.35 7.69
C GLY A 53 8.46 -4.72 6.60
N ILE A 54 8.86 -5.55 5.66
CA ILE A 54 9.68 -5.14 4.52
C ILE A 54 9.07 -5.79 3.28
N GLY A 55 8.82 -5.00 2.25
CA GLY A 55 8.39 -5.49 0.95
C GLY A 55 7.88 -4.38 0.05
N PRO A 56 7.48 -4.70 -1.18
CA PRO A 56 6.98 -3.72 -2.13
C PRO A 56 5.61 -3.16 -1.72
N VAL A 57 5.20 -2.07 -2.38
CA VAL A 57 3.88 -1.46 -2.23
C VAL A 57 2.82 -2.34 -2.91
N LEU A 58 3.11 -2.76 -4.14
CA LEU A 58 2.26 -3.66 -4.91
C LEU A 58 2.80 -5.09 -4.79
N ASN A 59 1.96 -6.02 -4.36
CA ASN A 59 2.31 -7.43 -4.36
C ASN A 59 1.63 -8.08 -5.55
N VAL A 60 2.45 -8.67 -6.43
CA VAL A 60 2.02 -9.19 -7.72
C VAL A 60 2.37 -10.66 -7.84
N TYR A 61 1.56 -11.40 -8.59
CA TYR A 61 1.91 -12.75 -8.98
C TYR A 61 3.06 -12.73 -10.00
N PRO A 62 4.15 -13.51 -9.79
CA PRO A 62 5.33 -13.45 -10.65
C PRO A 62 5.11 -13.79 -12.13
N TRP A 63 4.04 -14.51 -12.45
CA TRP A 63 3.80 -15.04 -13.80
C TRP A 63 2.94 -14.15 -14.70
N ASN A 64 2.14 -13.24 -14.14
CA ASN A 64 1.20 -12.40 -14.91
C ASN A 64 1.12 -10.95 -14.43
N ASN A 65 1.89 -10.55 -13.41
CA ASN A 65 1.84 -9.21 -12.80
C ASN A 65 0.47 -8.82 -12.21
N GLU A 66 -0.42 -9.78 -11.99
CA GLU A 66 -1.71 -9.53 -11.37
C GLU A 66 -1.50 -9.14 -9.90
N VAL A 67 -2.04 -7.98 -9.52
CA VAL A 67 -1.95 -7.44 -8.16
C VAL A 67 -2.91 -8.20 -7.27
N TYR A 68 -2.40 -8.81 -6.20
CA TYR A 68 -3.23 -9.51 -5.21
C TYR A 68 -3.31 -8.78 -3.87
N MET A 69 -2.43 -7.82 -3.61
CA MET A 69 -2.45 -7.01 -2.39
C MET A 69 -1.73 -5.67 -2.61
N ILE A 70 -2.34 -4.60 -2.11
CA ILE A 70 -1.73 -3.29 -1.96
C ILE A 70 -1.54 -3.06 -0.46
N ARG A 71 -0.32 -2.73 -0.06
CA ARG A 71 0.02 -2.46 1.34
C ARG A 71 -0.16 -0.98 1.67
#